data_AF-A0A4Z2GI43-F1
#
_entry.id   AF-A0A4Z2GI43-F1
#
_cell.length_a   1.000
_cell.length_b   1.000
_cell.length_c   1.000
_cell.angle_alpha   90.00
_cell.angle_beta   90.00
_cell.angle_gamma   90.00
#
_symmetry.space_group_name_H-M   'P 1'
#
loop_
_entity.id
_entity.type
_entity.pdbx_description
1 polymer ?
#
loop_
_entity_poly.entity_id
_entity_poly.type
_entity_poly.pdbx_seq_one_letter_code
_entity_poly.pdbx_strand_id
1 'polypeptide(L)'
;MADRGEAGGKDGDDREPQGAEGGEDVVDDPIMEQGAVVLRGYVVALINAEEPTRHLSSEQLGGRPNELQDPQVKEVVEQLLKIADEMNRNAELQRYARRLSVTQQ
;
A
#
# COMPACT_ATOMS: atom_id res chain seq x y z
N MET A 1 -1.09 8.07 -71.02
CA MET A 1 0.09 7.62 -70.24
C MET A 1 -0.13 8.01 -68.79
N ALA A 2 0.11 7.07 -67.87
CA ALA A 2 0.05 7.23 -66.43
C ALA A 2 1.44 7.61 -65.88
N ASP A 3 1.48 8.39 -64.77
CA ASP A 3 2.41 8.31 -63.61
C ASP A 3 2.09 9.51 -62.68
N ARG A 4 1.46 9.41 -61.50
CA ARG A 4 1.80 8.90 -60.15
C ARG A 4 2.99 9.58 -59.44
N GLY A 5 2.71 10.18 -58.27
CA GLY A 5 3.68 10.63 -57.26
C GLY A 5 3.05 11.67 -56.31
N GLU A 6 2.40 11.24 -55.21
CA GLU A 6 2.84 11.45 -53.80
C GLU A 6 2.39 12.80 -53.20
N ALA A 7 1.41 12.87 -52.29
CA ALA A 7 1.38 12.45 -50.88
C ALA A 7 1.93 13.52 -49.89
N GLY A 8 1.17 13.76 -48.81
CA GLY A 8 1.55 14.55 -47.63
C GLY A 8 0.78 15.88 -47.54
N GLY A 9 -0.34 16.03 -46.82
CA GLY A 9 -0.71 15.37 -45.56
C GLY A 9 -0.34 16.30 -44.40
N LYS A 10 -1.31 17.11 -43.97
CA LYS A 10 -1.41 17.87 -42.71
C LYS A 10 -0.29 17.65 -41.69
N ASP A 11 0.54 18.67 -41.47
CA ASP A 11 1.34 18.76 -40.25
C ASP A 11 0.83 19.95 -39.43
N GLY A 12 -0.27 19.69 -38.71
CA GLY A 12 -0.59 20.44 -37.51
C GLY A 12 0.52 20.20 -36.50
N ASP A 13 1.04 21.28 -35.93
CA ASP A 13 2.03 21.27 -34.86
C ASP A 13 1.36 20.75 -33.57
N ASP A 14 0.96 19.48 -33.57
CA ASP A 14 0.54 18.71 -32.40
C ASP A 14 1.79 18.19 -31.70
N ARG A 15 2.62 19.12 -31.20
CA ARG A 15 3.60 18.77 -30.17
C ARG A 15 2.81 18.48 -28.91
N GLU A 16 2.51 17.21 -28.68
CA GLU A 16 2.06 16.73 -27.38
C GLU A 16 2.98 17.34 -26.31
N PRO A 17 2.43 17.93 -25.23
CA PRO A 17 3.24 18.45 -24.15
C PRO A 17 4.09 17.29 -23.63
N GLN A 18 5.40 17.50 -23.66
CA GLN A 18 6.41 16.58 -23.15
C GLN A 18 5.95 16.07 -21.79
N GLY A 19 5.65 14.76 -21.70
CA GLY A 19 5.13 14.14 -20.49
C GLY A 19 6.02 14.46 -19.29
N ALA A 20 5.45 14.40 -18.08
CA ALA A 20 6.17 14.75 -16.86
C ALA A 20 7.53 14.02 -16.79
N GLU A 21 8.62 14.77 -16.79
CA GLU A 21 9.95 14.31 -16.39
C GLU A 21 9.92 14.07 -14.87
N GLY A 22 9.24 13.01 -14.46
CA GLY A 22 8.91 12.73 -13.07
C GLY A 22 8.97 11.25 -12.78
N GLY A 23 10.19 10.71 -12.88
CA GLY A 23 10.51 9.36 -12.47
C GLY A 23 11.94 9.37 -11.94
N GLU A 24 12.18 10.14 -10.87
CA GLU A 24 13.32 9.80 -10.03
C GLU A 24 13.04 8.37 -9.58
N ASP A 25 13.86 7.45 -10.09
CA ASP A 25 13.82 6.03 -9.80
C ASP A 25 14.04 5.91 -8.29
N VAL A 26 12.94 5.97 -7.54
CA VAL A 26 12.93 5.67 -6.12
C VAL A 26 13.34 4.23 -6.05
N VAL A 27 14.62 4.00 -5.76
CA VAL A 27 15.17 2.68 -5.51
C VAL A 27 14.18 2.01 -4.58
N ASP A 28 13.60 0.89 -5.01
CA ASP A 28 12.67 0.12 -4.20
C ASP A 28 13.40 -0.26 -2.91
N ASP A 29 13.23 0.55 -1.86
CA ASP A 29 13.88 0.31 -0.59
C ASP A 29 13.30 -1.02 -0.08
N PRO A 30 14.11 -2.08 0.01
CA PRO A 30 13.60 -3.40 0.35
C PRO A 30 12.86 -3.40 1.70
N ILE A 31 13.22 -2.46 2.59
CA ILE A 31 12.54 -2.28 3.88
C ILE A 31 11.16 -1.65 3.68
N MET A 32 11.03 -0.66 2.79
CA MET A 32 9.75 -0.01 2.50
C MET A 32 8.77 -0.99 1.84
N GLU A 33 9.22 -1.77 0.86
CA GLU A 33 8.38 -2.78 0.20
C GLU A 33 7.91 -3.85 1.19
N GLN A 34 8.84 -4.41 1.96
CA GLN A 34 8.53 -5.43 2.97
C GLN A 34 7.68 -4.85 4.10
N GLY A 35 7.94 -3.62 4.52
CA GLY A 35 7.16 -2.91 5.52
C GLY A 35 5.70 -2.76 5.09
N ALA A 36 5.46 -2.48 3.82
CA ALA A 36 4.11 -2.40 3.28
C ALA A 36 3.39 -3.76 3.32
N VAL A 37 4.08 -4.85 2.97
CA VAL A 37 3.54 -6.22 3.04
C VAL A 37 3.20 -6.61 4.49
N VAL A 38 4.13 -6.35 5.42
CA VAL A 38 3.95 -6.64 6.85
C VAL A 38 2.78 -5.83 7.42
N LEU A 39 2.68 -4.54 7.11
CA LEU A 39 1.58 -3.70 7.60
C LEU A 39 0.23 -4.17 7.09
N ARG A 40 0.13 -4.54 5.80
CA ARG A 40 -1.09 -5.13 5.24
C ARG A 40 -1.45 -6.42 5.96
N GLY A 41 -0.48 -7.30 6.18
CA GLY A 41 -0.67 -8.56 6.92
C GLY A 41 -1.20 -8.33 8.33
N TYR A 42 -0.65 -7.34 9.04
CA TYR A 42 -1.11 -6.94 10.36
C TYR A 42 -2.57 -6.45 10.35
N VAL A 43 -2.93 -5.56 9.43
CA VAL A 43 -4.30 -5.02 9.32
C VAL A 43 -5.30 -6.13 8.97
N VAL A 44 -4.95 -7.00 8.02
CA VAL A 44 -5.77 -8.17 7.64
C VAL A 44 -6.00 -9.07 8.86
N ALA A 45 -4.94 -9.41 9.59
CA ALA A 45 -5.04 -10.30 10.74
C ALA A 45 -5.86 -9.68 11.88
N LEU A 46 -5.67 -8.40 12.16
CA LEU A 46 -6.39 -7.66 13.19
C LEU A 46 -7.90 -7.59 12.87
N ILE A 47 -8.27 -7.11 11.68
CA ILE A 47 -9.67 -6.95 11.28
C ILE A 47 -10.37 -8.29 11.20
N ASN A 48 -9.72 -9.33 10.66
CA ASN A 48 -10.33 -10.65 10.55
C ASN A 48 -10.53 -11.32 11.92
N ALA A 49 -9.73 -10.96 12.93
CA ALA A 49 -9.92 -11.41 14.30
C ALA A 49 -11.06 -10.64 15.00
N GLU A 50 -11.16 -9.33 14.80
CA GLU A 50 -12.18 -8.47 15.45
C GLU A 50 -13.56 -8.54 14.78
N GLU A 51 -13.59 -8.62 13.45
CA GLU A 51 -14.81 -8.64 12.62
C GLU A 51 -14.74 -9.77 11.57
N PRO A 52 -14.97 -11.04 11.96
CA PRO A 52 -14.86 -12.18 11.05
C PRO A 52 -15.77 -12.10 9.81
N THR A 53 -16.87 -11.34 9.90
CA THR A 53 -17.81 -11.14 8.78
C THR A 53 -17.28 -10.23 7.68
N ARG A 54 -16.21 -9.46 7.94
CA ARG A 54 -15.62 -8.51 6.99
C ARG A 54 -14.44 -9.04 6.18
N HIS A 55 -14.05 -10.32 6.36
CA HIS A 55 -12.96 -11.03 5.66
C HIS A 55 -12.16 -10.16 4.69
N LEU A 56 -11.17 -9.44 5.24
CA LEU A 56 -10.27 -8.57 4.52
C LEU A 56 -9.17 -9.39 3.86
N SER A 57 -8.85 -9.09 2.60
CA SER A 57 -7.73 -9.69 1.85
C SER A 57 -6.60 -8.69 1.60
N SER A 58 -5.41 -9.18 1.25
CA SER A 58 -4.28 -8.28 0.94
C SER A 58 -4.55 -7.42 -0.29
N GLU A 59 -5.22 -7.99 -1.28
CA GLU A 59 -5.59 -7.32 -2.53
C GLU A 59 -6.51 -6.12 -2.29
N GLN A 60 -7.41 -6.21 -1.31
CA GLN A 60 -8.27 -5.09 -0.90
C GLN A 60 -7.48 -3.93 -0.28
N LEU A 61 -6.24 -4.18 0.15
CA LEU A 61 -5.30 -3.18 0.66
C LEU A 61 -4.22 -2.80 -0.37
N GLY A 62 -4.40 -3.15 -1.65
CA GLY A 62 -3.43 -2.87 -2.71
C GLY A 62 -2.22 -3.82 -2.73
N GLY A 63 -2.32 -4.96 -2.04
CA GLY A 63 -1.31 -6.01 -2.00
C GLY A 63 -1.38 -6.99 -3.15
N ARG A 64 -0.38 -7.87 -3.23
CA ARG A 64 -0.35 -8.99 -4.19
C ARG A 64 -1.06 -10.23 -3.64
N PRO A 65 -1.64 -11.07 -4.51
CA PRO A 65 -2.20 -12.34 -4.07
C PRO A 65 -1.11 -13.22 -3.44
N ASN A 66 -1.46 -13.91 -2.37
CA ASN A 66 -0.58 -14.83 -1.63
C ASN A 66 0.68 -14.22 -1.01
N GLU A 67 0.90 -12.91 -1.05
CA GLU A 67 2.09 -12.31 -0.40
C GLU A 67 2.12 -12.55 1.11
N LEU A 68 0.95 -12.69 1.74
CA LEU A 68 0.79 -13.01 3.16
C LEU A 68 0.97 -14.50 3.47
N GLN A 69 1.19 -15.35 2.45
CA GLN A 69 1.50 -16.76 2.68
C GLN A 69 2.97 -16.98 3.05
N ASP A 70 3.83 -15.99 2.81
CA ASP A 70 5.25 -16.00 3.16
C ASP A 70 5.41 -16.25 4.68
N PRO A 71 6.15 -17.31 5.09
CA PRO A 71 6.39 -17.62 6.50
C PRO A 71 7.05 -16.48 7.27
N GLN A 72 7.96 -15.72 6.66
CA GLN A 72 8.66 -14.63 7.33
C GLN A 72 7.71 -13.47 7.62
N VAL A 73 6.85 -13.12 6.67
CA VAL A 73 5.81 -12.11 6.85
C VAL A 73 4.86 -12.52 7.98
N LYS A 74 4.42 -13.78 8.00
CA LYS A 74 3.54 -14.30 9.06
C LYS A 74 4.19 -14.20 10.44
N GLU A 75 5.44 -14.62 10.57
CA GLU A 75 6.14 -14.55 11.85
C GLU A 75 6.23 -13.11 12.37
N VAL A 76 6.60 -12.16 11.51
CA VAL A 76 6.67 -10.74 11.89
C VAL A 76 5.28 -10.21 12.29
N VAL A 77 4.23 -10.53 11.52
CA VAL A 77 2.85 -10.13 11.84
C VAL A 77 2.39 -10.70 13.18
N GLU A 78 2.69 -11.96 13.47
CA GLU A 78 2.37 -12.59 14.76
C GLU A 78 3.05 -11.88 15.94
N GLN A 79 4.31 -11.46 15.77
CA GLN A 79 5.01 -10.68 16.80
C GLN A 79 4.40 -9.30 16.97
N LEU A 80 4.01 -8.62 15.88
CA LEU A 80 3.31 -7.33 15.95
C LEU A 80 1.98 -7.44 16.69
N LEU A 81 1.22 -8.50 16.48
CA LEU A 81 -0.04 -8.74 17.21
C LEU A 81 0.20 -8.96 18.70
N LYS A 82 1.23 -9.73 19.08
CA LYS A 82 1.62 -9.90 20.50
C LYS A 82 2.00 -8.58 21.15
N ILE A 83 2.80 -7.77 20.46
CA ILE A 83 3.20 -6.44 20.94
C ILE A 83 1.95 -5.54 21.08
N ALA A 84 1.05 -5.55 20.10
CA ALA A 84 -0.19 -4.79 20.15
C ALA A 84 -1.07 -5.22 21.33
N ASP A 85 -1.21 -6.53 21.58
CA ASP A 85 -1.94 -7.07 22.74
C ASP A 85 -1.32 -6.64 24.07
N GLU A 86 0.02 -6.72 24.19
CA GLU A 86 0.75 -6.29 25.38
C GLU A 86 0.62 -4.79 25.62
N MET A 87 0.75 -3.98 24.57
CA MET A 87 0.54 -2.53 24.61
C MET A 87 -0.90 -2.18 24.97
N ASN A 88 -1.88 -2.89 24.40
CA ASN A 88 -3.29 -2.69 24.71
C ASN A 88 -3.61 -3.07 26.16
N ARG A 89 -2.93 -4.05 26.77
CA ARG A 89 -3.11 -4.36 28.20
C ARG A 89 -2.50 -3.30 29.13
N ASN A 90 -1.63 -2.43 28.61
CA ASN A 90 -1.03 -1.37 29.40
C ASN A 90 -2.04 -0.23 29.65
N ALA A 91 -2.62 -0.23 30.85
CA ALA A 91 -3.62 0.74 31.28
C ALA A 91 -3.11 2.20 31.26
N GLU A 92 -1.80 2.42 31.45
CA GLU A 92 -1.20 3.77 31.36
C GLU A 92 -1.15 4.25 29.91
N LEU A 93 -0.70 3.42 28.98
CA LEU A 93 -0.72 3.74 27.55
C LEU A 93 -2.14 4.02 27.06
N GLN A 94 -3.12 3.19 27.44
CA GLN A 94 -4.53 3.45 27.14
C GLN A 94 -5.00 4.79 27.70
N ARG A 95 -4.60 5.14 28.93
CA ARG A 95 -4.97 6.41 29.56
C ARG A 95 -4.39 7.61 28.82
N TYR A 96 -3.16 7.52 28.33
CA TYR A 96 -2.55 8.57 27.52
C TYR A 96 -3.22 8.69 26.15
N ALA A 97 -3.45 7.56 25.46
CA ALA A 97 -4.13 7.55 24.16
C ALA A 97 -5.51 8.23 24.24
N ARG A 98 -6.33 7.84 25.24
CA ARG A 98 -7.65 8.46 25.47
C ARG A 98 -7.57 9.96 25.76
N ARG A 99 -6.55 10.41 26.50
CA ARG A 99 -6.35 11.84 26.80
C ARG A 99 -6.05 12.64 25.52
N LEU A 100 -5.23 12.09 24.63
CA LEU A 100 -4.92 12.73 23.35
C LEU A 100 -6.14 12.76 22.41
N SER A 101 -6.97 11.71 22.42
CA SER A 101 -8.21 11.66 21.63
C SER A 101 -9.28 12.68 22.06
N VAL A 102 -9.28 13.13 23.31
CA VAL A 102 -10.28 14.06 23.87
C VAL A 102 -9.92 15.54 23.60
N THR A 103 -8.74 15.83 23.06
CA THR A 103 -8.28 17.23 22.84
C THR A 103 -8.68 17.80 21.47
N GLN A 104 -9.43 17.06 20.65
CA GLN A 104 -10.04 17.56 19.41
C GLN A 104 -11.57 17.56 19.50
N GLN A 105 -12.13 18.46 20.31
CA GLN A 105 -13.53 18.92 20.21
C GLN A 105 -13.60 20.40 20.59
#